data_AF-A0A250XA00-F1
#
_entry.id   AF-A0A250XA00-F1
#
_cell.length_a   1.000
_cell.length_b   1.000
_cell.length_c   1.000
_cell.angle_alpha   90.00
_cell.angle_beta   90.00
_cell.angle_gamma   90.00
#
_symmetry.space_group_name_H-M   'P 1'
#
loop_
_entity.id
_entity.type
_entity.pdbx_description
1 polymer ?
#
loop_
_entity_poly.entity_id
_entity_poly.type
_entity_poly.pdbx_seq_one_letter_code
_entity_poly.pdbx_strand_id
1 'polypeptide(L)'
;MLSRSFATASRAVNDISQCSQTITAYATSTSRRTSPVAKSVGPKTLRSTNNPTFLSSTEMLKRGVGVSDVHAFGIKGQQVRVASGLGGPYSASSSGDVGAAEARQQVQEFWISLQKACVKDGFLQLRKGDYFLGSPMKGHRILMRESYESILQRIDELLDKGLRRFLITGTPGIGKSFFMFPLMHWLLLKKGVKRIVLEIEDLRYYFCVGESVISGGAQAFEGVLGDEETWWIVDKAKGREREAYTVLLSSPSQERCKEFLKLMGCTTLFMPVWSKEEIEKCRVQLFSHLNAEAVSDLYEKWGGVPRFVLEKANDIPSQHQLEGSIRGCSWMDLMTCTCSTSDAKDASHMALHLHVKPDSGCQKYFMAIASSYVKSELVRMGHETSSSQLENYFEWCMSSPVTREMAGIFSEALAHKSLQRG
;
A
#
# COMPACT_ATOMS: atom_id res chain seq x y z
N MET A 1 2.66 -38.33 28.61
CA MET A 1 2.45 -36.94 29.08
C MET A 1 1.29 -36.21 28.38
N LEU A 2 0.43 -36.86 27.58
CA LEU A 2 -0.67 -36.19 26.85
C LEU A 2 -2.07 -36.32 27.50
N SER A 3 -2.26 -37.18 28.51
CA SER A 3 -3.58 -37.34 29.16
C SER A 3 -3.85 -36.34 30.29
N ARG A 4 -2.81 -35.70 30.86
CA ARG A 4 -2.96 -34.71 31.94
C ARG A 4 -3.27 -33.29 31.42
N SER A 5 -2.93 -32.95 30.18
CA SER A 5 -3.23 -31.63 29.60
C SER A 5 -4.68 -31.48 29.11
N PHE A 6 -5.35 -32.58 28.73
CA PHE A 6 -6.77 -32.55 28.31
C PHE A 6 -7.74 -32.28 29.47
N ALA A 7 -7.42 -32.72 30.69
CA ALA A 7 -8.25 -32.49 31.86
C ALA A 7 -8.26 -31.01 32.32
N THR A 8 -7.17 -30.28 32.05
CA THR A 8 -7.03 -28.85 32.37
C THR A 8 -7.76 -27.97 31.36
N ALA A 9 -7.78 -28.36 30.08
CA ALA A 9 -8.48 -27.65 29.00
C ALA A 9 -10.02 -27.71 29.15
N SER A 10 -10.57 -28.86 29.57
CA SER A 10 -12.02 -29.02 29.76
C SER A 10 -12.57 -28.19 30.94
N ARG A 11 -11.76 -27.93 31.98
CA ARG A 11 -12.14 -27.01 33.07
C ARG A 11 -12.13 -25.54 32.63
N ALA A 12 -11.16 -25.14 31.81
CA ALA A 12 -11.07 -23.76 31.30
C ALA A 12 -12.25 -23.38 30.38
N VAL A 13 -12.80 -24.32 29.62
CA VAL A 13 -13.99 -24.09 28.75
C VAL A 13 -15.26 -23.84 29.57
N ASN A 14 -15.41 -24.47 30.73
CA ASN A 14 -16.57 -24.24 31.61
C ASN A 14 -16.49 -22.90 32.37
N ASP A 15 -15.29 -22.42 32.71
CA ASP A 15 -15.10 -21.11 33.36
C ASP A 15 -15.32 -19.93 32.39
N ILE A 16 -15.07 -20.11 31.08
CA ILE A 16 -15.33 -19.09 30.05
C ILE A 16 -16.84 -18.85 29.85
N SER A 17 -17.67 -19.88 30.02
CA SER A 17 -19.13 -19.78 29.94
C SER A 17 -19.72 -18.94 31.09
N GLN A 18 -19.18 -19.05 32.30
CA GLN A 18 -19.62 -18.25 33.46
C GLN A 18 -19.10 -16.81 33.43
N CYS A 19 -17.92 -16.56 32.85
CA CYS A 19 -17.36 -15.21 32.76
C CYS A 19 -18.13 -14.32 31.76
N SER A 20 -18.68 -14.92 30.70
CA SER A 20 -19.52 -14.22 29.70
C SER A 20 -20.80 -13.61 30.30
N GLN A 21 -21.40 -14.28 31.30
CA GLN A 21 -22.62 -13.78 31.96
C GLN A 21 -22.37 -12.65 32.97
N THR A 22 -21.12 -12.49 33.46
CA THR A 22 -20.77 -11.45 34.44
C THR A 22 -20.41 -10.12 33.79
N ILE A 23 -19.92 -10.15 32.54
CA ILE A 23 -19.49 -8.94 31.81
C ILE A 23 -20.70 -8.12 31.30
N THR A 24 -21.83 -8.74 31.00
CA THR A 24 -23.07 -8.03 30.62
C THR A 24 -23.65 -7.21 31.78
N ALA A 25 -23.34 -7.55 33.04
CA ALA A 25 -23.83 -6.83 34.22
C ALA A 25 -22.99 -5.60 34.61
N TYR A 26 -21.71 -5.52 34.19
CA TYR A 26 -20.82 -4.41 34.55
C TYR A 26 -20.89 -3.20 33.58
N ALA A 27 -21.43 -3.40 32.37
CA ALA A 27 -21.50 -2.36 31.34
C ALA A 27 -22.60 -1.30 31.57
N THR A 28 -23.49 -1.48 32.54
CA THR A 28 -24.59 -0.53 32.85
C THR A 28 -24.31 0.41 34.02
N SER A 29 -23.15 0.33 34.67
CA SER A 29 -22.86 1.16 35.85
C SER A 29 -21.43 1.69 35.89
N THR A 30 -21.10 2.71 35.09
CA THR A 30 -20.12 3.78 35.46
C THR A 30 -19.98 4.82 34.36
N SER A 31 -21.06 5.56 34.15
CA SER A 31 -20.96 6.97 33.79
C SER A 31 -20.62 7.76 35.07
N ARG A 32 -19.53 8.52 35.03
CA ARG A 32 -19.18 9.74 35.81
C ARG A 32 -17.80 9.73 36.50
N ARG A 33 -17.05 10.80 36.20
CA ARG A 33 -16.07 11.57 37.02
C ARG A 33 -14.62 11.66 36.51
N THR A 34 -14.38 12.77 35.79
CA THR A 34 -13.43 13.89 36.06
C THR A 34 -12.01 13.63 36.60
N SER A 35 -11.06 14.27 35.90
CA SER A 35 -9.62 14.49 36.12
C SER A 35 -9.24 15.19 37.45
N PRO A 36 -7.93 15.23 37.80
CA PRO A 36 -7.19 16.50 37.70
C PRO A 36 -5.68 16.43 37.33
N VAL A 37 -5.13 17.64 37.19
CA VAL A 37 -3.85 18.18 36.66
C VAL A 37 -2.62 18.06 37.59
N ALA A 38 -1.39 17.96 37.03
CA ALA A 38 -0.12 18.58 37.51
C ALA A 38 1.03 18.34 36.49
N LYS A 39 1.60 19.37 35.82
CA LYS A 39 2.72 20.29 36.13
C LYS A 39 4.15 19.76 35.88
N SER A 40 4.93 20.67 35.28
CA SER A 40 6.21 20.61 34.57
C SER A 40 7.49 20.62 35.42
N VAL A 41 8.60 20.05 34.90
CA VAL A 41 9.99 20.51 35.13
C VAL A 41 10.87 20.15 33.90
N GLY A 42 11.64 21.12 33.37
CA GLY A 42 12.71 20.94 32.37
C GLY A 42 14.12 21.10 32.97
N PRO A 43 15.16 21.41 32.17
CA PRO A 43 15.97 20.43 31.43
C PRO A 43 17.41 20.33 31.95
N LYS A 44 18.14 19.27 31.57
CA LYS A 44 19.60 19.16 31.74
C LYS A 44 20.29 18.79 30.42
N THR A 45 21.21 19.66 30.02
CA THR A 45 22.22 19.55 28.97
C THR A 45 23.40 18.66 29.38
N LEU A 46 23.95 17.89 28.43
CA LEU A 46 25.35 17.43 28.46
C LEU A 46 25.90 17.25 27.03
N ARG A 47 27.15 17.69 26.83
CA ARG A 47 27.92 17.79 25.58
C ARG A 47 28.76 16.53 25.29
N SER A 48 28.95 16.28 23.97
CA SER A 48 30.10 15.70 23.22
C SER A 48 30.71 14.35 23.64
N THR A 49 31.26 13.47 22.80
CA THR A 49 32.09 13.58 21.57
C THR A 49 32.06 12.25 20.78
N ASN A 50 32.63 12.29 19.56
CA ASN A 50 33.27 11.20 18.78
C ASN A 50 32.53 10.65 17.53
N ASN A 51 32.99 11.16 16.38
CA ASN A 51 32.94 10.57 15.02
C ASN A 51 33.90 9.39 14.90
N PRO A 52 33.65 8.49 13.92
CA PRO A 52 34.68 8.28 12.90
C PRO A 52 34.12 8.28 11.46
N THR A 53 34.89 8.92 10.59
CA THR A 53 34.80 8.97 9.13
C THR A 53 35.37 7.72 8.44
N PHE A 54 35.04 7.58 7.14
CA PHE A 54 35.61 6.73 6.05
C PHE A 54 34.81 5.45 5.70
N LEU A 55 34.45 5.11 4.45
CA LEU A 55 34.99 5.37 3.09
C LEU A 55 33.88 5.42 2.02
N SER A 56 34.18 6.05 0.86
CA SER A 56 33.27 6.23 -0.29
C SER A 56 33.31 5.08 -1.31
N SER A 57 32.20 4.90 -2.03
CA SER A 57 31.80 3.79 -2.90
C SER A 57 32.64 3.46 -4.16
N THR A 58 33.86 3.97 -4.27
CA THR A 58 34.72 3.80 -5.46
C THR A 58 35.73 2.64 -5.37
N GLU A 59 35.76 1.88 -4.27
CA GLU A 59 36.69 0.74 -4.10
C GLU A 59 36.06 -0.67 -4.13
N MET A 60 34.74 -0.82 -4.27
CA MET A 60 34.09 -2.15 -4.19
C MET A 60 33.81 -2.83 -5.54
N LEU A 61 34.29 -2.28 -6.66
CA LEU A 61 33.95 -2.75 -8.03
C LEU A 61 35.14 -3.39 -8.77
N LYS A 62 35.97 -4.16 -8.08
CA LYS A 62 37.05 -4.96 -8.69
C LYS A 62 37.23 -6.31 -8.03
N ARG A 63 36.30 -7.26 -8.23
CA ARG A 63 36.59 -8.72 -8.21
C ARG A 63 35.61 -9.47 -9.12
N GLY A 64 36.02 -9.64 -10.38
CA GLY A 64 35.37 -10.54 -11.31
C GLY A 64 35.80 -11.98 -11.07
N VAL A 65 34.89 -12.92 -11.28
CA VAL A 65 35.15 -14.34 -11.53
C VAL A 65 34.13 -14.79 -12.57
N GLY A 66 34.59 -15.33 -13.69
CA GLY A 66 33.77 -16.02 -14.68
C GLY A 66 33.95 -17.53 -14.60
N VAL A 67 33.04 -18.31 -15.19
CA VAL A 67 33.27 -19.60 -15.87
C VAL A 67 32.10 -19.88 -16.84
N SER A 68 32.46 -20.58 -17.91
CA SER A 68 31.83 -20.95 -19.17
C SER A 68 30.85 -22.14 -19.14
N ASP A 69 30.12 -22.25 -20.26
CA ASP A 69 29.61 -23.43 -20.99
C ASP A 69 28.45 -24.30 -20.46
N VAL A 70 27.29 -24.27 -21.16
CA VAL A 70 26.58 -25.46 -21.68
C VAL A 70 25.83 -25.13 -22.98
N HIS A 71 25.94 -26.02 -23.96
CA HIS A 71 25.38 -26.01 -25.31
C HIS A 71 23.84 -26.07 -25.42
N ALA A 72 23.37 -25.35 -26.45
CA ALA A 72 22.23 -25.55 -27.37
C ALA A 72 21.23 -26.71 -27.15
N PHE A 73 19.94 -26.34 -27.06
CA PHE A 73 18.85 -26.97 -27.83
C PHE A 73 17.82 -25.89 -28.20
N GLY A 74 17.55 -25.74 -29.50
CA GLY A 74 16.66 -24.72 -30.04
C GLY A 74 15.21 -25.17 -30.07
N ILE A 75 14.31 -24.29 -29.60
CA ILE A 75 12.90 -24.26 -30.01
C ILE A 75 12.51 -22.79 -30.20
N LYS A 76 11.92 -22.49 -31.36
CA LYS A 76 11.48 -21.18 -31.81
C LYS A 76 10.41 -20.59 -30.86
N GLY A 77 10.63 -19.38 -30.37
CA GLY A 77 9.65 -18.56 -29.66
C GLY A 77 10.15 -17.11 -29.60
N GLN A 78 9.30 -16.16 -29.99
CA GLN A 78 9.60 -14.74 -30.16
C GLN A 78 10.37 -14.11 -28.99
N GLN A 79 11.47 -13.41 -29.31
CA GLN A 79 12.26 -12.61 -28.37
C GLN A 79 11.42 -11.48 -27.78
N VAL A 80 11.07 -11.61 -26.50
CA VAL A 80 10.78 -10.48 -25.61
C VAL A 80 12.13 -9.85 -25.25
N ARG A 81 12.38 -8.62 -25.70
CA ARG A 81 13.54 -7.84 -25.25
C ARG A 81 13.29 -7.37 -23.82
N VAL A 82 14.07 -7.94 -22.90
CA VAL A 82 14.29 -7.40 -21.55
C VAL A 82 15.25 -6.22 -21.70
N ALA A 83 14.79 -5.00 -21.38
CA ALA A 83 15.65 -3.83 -21.27
C ALA A 83 15.71 -3.38 -19.80
N SER A 84 16.70 -3.92 -19.10
CA SER A 84 17.29 -3.31 -17.90
C SER A 84 18.40 -2.36 -18.36
N GLY A 85 18.40 -1.11 -17.92
CA GLY A 85 19.59 -0.25 -18.01
C GLY A 85 19.33 1.15 -18.59
N LEU A 86 19.33 2.10 -17.67
CA LEU A 86 19.67 3.52 -17.78
C LEU A 86 20.42 3.95 -19.07
N GLY A 87 19.84 4.93 -19.76
CA GLY A 87 20.53 5.77 -20.74
C GLY A 87 19.79 7.11 -20.83
N GLY A 88 20.35 8.16 -20.23
CA GLY A 88 19.84 9.52 -20.37
C GLY A 88 20.05 10.06 -21.79
N PRO A 89 19.16 10.89 -22.35
CA PRO A 89 19.31 11.38 -23.70
C PRO A 89 20.08 12.71 -23.70
N TYR A 90 21.35 12.67 -24.09
CA TYR A 90 22.01 13.82 -24.72
C TYR A 90 22.87 13.33 -25.90
N SER A 91 22.20 13.10 -27.03
CA SER A 91 22.78 13.26 -28.35
C SER A 91 21.66 13.51 -29.36
N ALA A 92 21.75 14.66 -30.04
CA ALA A 92 20.74 15.16 -30.95
C ALA A 92 20.54 14.21 -32.15
N SER A 93 19.36 13.60 -32.23
CA SER A 93 18.82 13.01 -33.45
C SER A 93 17.40 13.55 -33.63
N SER A 94 17.08 13.98 -34.85
CA SER A 94 15.82 14.66 -35.20
C SER A 94 14.56 13.82 -34.98
N SER A 95 14.68 12.52 -34.72
CA SER A 95 13.59 11.64 -34.32
C SER A 95 13.23 11.73 -32.83
N GLY A 96 14.20 12.10 -31.97
CA GLY A 96 13.98 12.25 -30.53
C GLY A 96 13.13 13.48 -30.17
N ASP A 97 13.23 14.54 -30.97
CA ASP A 97 12.52 15.80 -30.72
C ASP A 97 11.03 15.71 -31.09
N VAL A 98 10.71 14.97 -32.17
CA VAL A 98 9.33 14.69 -32.59
C VAL A 98 8.60 13.84 -31.54
N GLY A 99 9.24 12.78 -31.03
CA GLY A 99 8.65 11.93 -29.99
C GLY A 99 8.45 12.68 -28.66
N ALA A 100 9.37 13.58 -28.30
CA ALA A 100 9.21 14.42 -27.12
C ALA A 100 8.09 15.46 -27.27
N ALA A 101 7.94 16.06 -28.46
CA ALA A 101 6.85 16.98 -28.77
C ALA A 101 5.48 16.28 -28.72
N GLU A 102 5.38 15.09 -29.31
CA GLU A 102 4.16 14.28 -29.27
C GLU A 102 3.78 13.89 -27.83
N ALA A 103 4.74 13.43 -27.02
CA ALA A 103 4.49 13.10 -25.63
C ALA A 103 3.98 14.32 -24.82
N ARG A 104 4.55 15.52 -25.06
CA ARG A 104 4.07 16.76 -24.42
C ARG A 104 2.65 17.09 -24.87
N GLN A 105 2.34 16.94 -26.16
CA GLN A 105 1.01 17.15 -26.69
C GLN A 105 -0.01 16.19 -26.06
N GLN A 106 0.31 14.90 -25.91
CA GLN A 106 -0.59 13.94 -25.30
C GLN A 106 -0.87 14.25 -23.82
N VAL A 107 0.12 14.76 -23.07
CA VAL A 107 -0.10 15.24 -21.69
C VAL A 107 -0.95 16.51 -21.66
N GLN A 108 -0.79 17.41 -22.65
CA GLN A 108 -1.66 18.58 -22.81
C GLN A 108 -3.12 18.16 -23.07
N GLU A 109 -3.32 17.20 -23.96
CA GLU A 109 -4.64 16.66 -24.31
C GLU A 109 -5.31 16.03 -23.09
N PHE A 110 -4.56 15.25 -22.30
CA PHE A 110 -5.00 14.75 -21.00
C PHE A 110 -5.51 15.89 -20.09
N TRP A 111 -4.73 16.96 -19.92
CA TRP A 111 -5.11 18.08 -19.04
C TRP A 111 -6.40 18.75 -19.48
N ILE A 112 -6.54 19.01 -20.78
CA ILE A 112 -7.76 19.58 -21.37
C ILE A 112 -8.95 18.63 -21.17
N SER A 113 -8.72 17.32 -21.33
CA SER A 113 -9.74 16.29 -21.17
C SER A 113 -10.23 16.20 -19.72
N LEU A 114 -9.31 16.24 -18.75
CA LEU A 114 -9.61 16.12 -17.33
C LEU A 114 -10.53 17.25 -16.83
N GLN A 115 -10.33 18.48 -17.34
CA GLN A 115 -11.19 19.64 -17.02
C GLN A 115 -12.64 19.46 -17.48
N LYS A 116 -12.90 18.53 -18.41
CA LYS A 116 -14.24 18.23 -18.95
C LYS A 116 -14.69 16.81 -18.58
N ALA A 117 -13.87 16.07 -17.83
CA ALA A 117 -14.16 14.70 -17.47
C ALA A 117 -15.32 14.62 -16.48
N CYS A 118 -16.07 13.54 -16.55
CA CYS A 118 -17.18 13.26 -15.66
C CYS A 118 -17.14 11.80 -15.20
N VAL A 119 -17.82 11.54 -14.09
CA VAL A 119 -18.02 10.17 -13.61
C VAL A 119 -19.28 9.62 -14.28
N LYS A 120 -19.13 8.52 -15.01
CA LYS A 120 -20.21 7.78 -15.68
C LYS A 120 -20.06 6.31 -15.38
N ASP A 121 -21.15 5.66 -14.96
CA ASP A 121 -21.20 4.25 -14.56
C ASP A 121 -20.20 3.86 -13.45
N GLY A 122 -19.85 4.85 -12.61
CA GLY A 122 -18.83 4.71 -11.58
C GLY A 122 -17.39 4.72 -12.10
N PHE A 123 -17.14 5.25 -13.30
CA PHE A 123 -15.80 5.48 -13.82
C PHE A 123 -15.59 6.96 -14.14
N LEU A 124 -14.45 7.53 -13.73
CA LEU A 124 -13.97 8.80 -14.24
C LEU A 124 -13.50 8.56 -15.68
N GLN A 125 -14.10 9.26 -16.65
CA GLN A 125 -13.84 9.03 -18.08
C GLN A 125 -13.27 10.29 -18.75
N LEU A 126 -12.16 10.12 -19.46
CA LEU A 126 -11.64 11.12 -20.39
C LEU A 126 -12.41 11.08 -21.71
N ARG A 127 -12.20 12.09 -22.57
CA ARG A 127 -12.69 12.05 -23.95
C ARG A 127 -12.07 10.86 -24.69
N LYS A 128 -12.83 10.29 -25.62
CA LYS A 128 -12.38 9.16 -26.44
C LYS A 128 -11.11 9.56 -27.21
N GLY A 129 -10.07 8.75 -27.09
CA GLY A 129 -8.75 8.99 -27.71
C GLY A 129 -7.72 9.60 -26.77
N ASP A 130 -8.17 10.26 -25.69
CA ASP A 130 -7.28 10.82 -24.68
C ASP A 130 -6.95 9.77 -23.62
N TYR A 131 -5.72 9.77 -23.13
CA TYR A 131 -5.26 8.84 -22.09
C TYR A 131 -4.72 9.58 -20.89
N PHE A 132 -4.81 8.98 -19.70
CA PHE A 132 -4.26 9.59 -18.48
C PHE A 132 -2.73 9.80 -18.63
N LEU A 133 -2.28 11.05 -18.46
CA LEU A 133 -0.91 11.50 -18.75
C LEU A 133 -0.41 11.13 -20.15
N GLY A 134 -1.29 11.06 -21.14
CA GLY A 134 -0.93 10.69 -22.50
C GLY A 134 -0.49 9.24 -22.68
N SER A 135 -0.68 8.37 -21.68
CA SER A 135 -0.15 7.00 -21.71
C SER A 135 -1.26 5.98 -21.95
N PRO A 136 -1.27 5.27 -23.11
CA PRO A 136 -2.26 4.22 -23.38
C PRO A 136 -2.34 3.14 -22.30
N MET A 137 -1.21 2.85 -21.65
CA MET A 137 -1.12 1.90 -20.54
C MET A 137 -1.89 2.33 -19.29
N LYS A 138 -2.12 3.63 -19.10
CA LYS A 138 -2.97 4.15 -18.01
C LYS A 138 -4.44 4.19 -18.39
N GLY A 139 -4.77 3.91 -19.65
CA GLY A 139 -6.13 3.90 -20.16
C GLY A 139 -6.78 5.29 -20.17
N HIS A 140 -8.09 5.29 -20.41
CA HIS A 140 -8.92 6.50 -20.52
C HIS A 140 -10.10 6.49 -19.52
N ARG A 141 -10.16 5.48 -18.65
CA ARG A 141 -11.17 5.33 -17.59
C ARG A 141 -10.52 4.87 -16.30
N ILE A 142 -10.99 5.38 -15.18
CA ILE A 142 -10.59 4.96 -13.83
C ILE A 142 -11.83 4.61 -13.02
N LEU A 143 -11.84 3.45 -12.38
CA LEU A 143 -12.91 3.10 -11.45
C LEU A 143 -12.93 4.10 -10.28
N MET A 144 -14.08 4.73 -10.07
CA MET A 144 -14.34 5.53 -8.88
C MET A 144 -14.77 4.59 -7.75
N ARG A 145 -13.85 4.39 -6.81
CA ARG A 145 -14.04 3.53 -5.64
C ARG A 145 -14.69 4.33 -4.52
N GLU A 146 -15.51 3.66 -3.71
CA GLU A 146 -16.07 4.26 -2.48
C GLU A 146 -14.95 4.75 -1.55
N SER A 147 -13.84 4.02 -1.50
CA SER A 147 -12.66 4.45 -0.72
C SER A 147 -12.00 5.72 -1.24
N TYR A 148 -12.10 6.03 -2.54
CA TYR A 148 -11.59 7.30 -3.07
C TYR A 148 -12.45 8.46 -2.57
N GLU A 149 -13.78 8.29 -2.59
CA GLU A 149 -14.71 9.30 -2.07
C GLU A 149 -14.51 9.53 -0.58
N SER A 150 -14.37 8.46 0.20
CA SER A 150 -14.08 8.52 1.64
C SER A 150 -12.78 9.27 1.95
N ILE A 151 -11.71 9.00 1.19
CA ILE A 151 -10.43 9.69 1.36
C ILE A 151 -10.53 11.17 0.96
N LEU A 152 -11.20 11.49 -0.15
CA LEU A 152 -11.36 12.87 -0.60
C LEU A 152 -12.21 13.69 0.37
N GLN A 153 -13.31 13.14 0.87
CA GLN A 153 -14.11 13.75 1.92
C GLN A 153 -13.27 13.98 3.17
N ARG A 154 -12.46 12.99 3.56
CA ARG A 154 -11.60 13.14 4.75
C ARG A 154 -10.55 14.22 4.57
N ILE A 155 -9.95 14.34 3.38
CA ILE A 155 -9.03 15.45 3.06
C ILE A 155 -9.76 16.78 3.26
N ASP A 156 -10.98 16.91 2.73
CA ASP A 156 -11.78 18.15 2.85
C ASP A 156 -12.01 18.55 4.32
N GLU A 157 -12.46 17.61 5.15
CA GLU A 157 -12.68 17.84 6.58
C GLU A 157 -11.40 18.22 7.35
N LEU A 158 -10.25 17.76 6.89
CA LEU A 158 -8.95 18.05 7.51
C LEU A 158 -8.39 19.39 7.01
N LEU A 159 -8.67 19.79 5.77
CA LEU A 159 -8.38 21.12 5.26
C LEU A 159 -9.08 22.20 6.10
N ASP A 160 -10.35 21.98 6.46
CA ASP A 160 -11.11 22.89 7.34
C ASP A 160 -10.48 23.03 8.74
N LYS A 161 -9.65 22.06 9.15
CA LYS A 161 -8.88 22.08 10.41
C LYS A 161 -7.48 22.67 10.24
N GLY A 162 -7.16 23.22 9.07
CA GLY A 162 -5.87 23.84 8.75
C GLY A 162 -4.76 22.84 8.43
N LEU A 163 -5.08 21.55 8.24
CA LEU A 163 -4.08 20.56 7.82
C LEU A 163 -3.82 20.68 6.31
N ARG A 164 -2.56 20.59 5.90
CA ARG A 164 -2.16 20.79 4.50
C ARG A 164 -1.37 19.64 3.89
N ARG A 165 -1.02 18.63 4.68
CA ARG A 165 -0.09 17.56 4.30
C ARG A 165 -0.73 16.21 4.56
N PHE A 166 -0.87 15.42 3.51
CA PHE A 166 -1.60 14.15 3.56
C PHE A 166 -0.72 13.04 2.99
N LEU A 167 -0.45 12.00 3.79
CA LEU A 167 0.13 10.76 3.31
C LEU A 167 -1.01 9.78 3.02
N ILE A 168 -1.15 9.36 1.77
CA ILE A 168 -2.07 8.28 1.39
C ILE A 168 -1.26 7.00 1.24
N THR A 169 -1.56 6.01 2.07
CA THR A 169 -0.85 4.73 2.11
C THR A 169 -1.78 3.52 2.14
N GLY A 170 -1.21 2.32 2.05
CA GLY A 170 -1.97 1.07 1.95
C GLY A 170 -1.17 -0.04 1.25
N THR A 171 -1.75 -1.23 1.17
CA THR A 171 -1.13 -2.42 0.54
C THR A 171 -0.56 -2.08 -0.86
N PRO A 172 0.68 -2.46 -1.20
CA PRO A 172 1.21 -2.32 -2.56
C PRO A 172 0.28 -2.94 -3.61
N GLY A 173 0.09 -2.27 -4.75
CA GLY A 173 -0.72 -2.79 -5.85
C GLY A 173 -2.23 -2.49 -5.82
N ILE A 174 -2.73 -1.79 -4.80
CA ILE A 174 -4.17 -1.43 -4.69
C ILE A 174 -4.61 -0.20 -5.51
N GLY A 175 -3.72 0.40 -6.29
CA GLY A 175 -4.06 1.55 -7.15
C GLY A 175 -3.81 2.95 -6.56
N LYS A 176 -2.95 3.10 -5.52
CA LYS A 176 -2.57 4.42 -4.98
C LYS A 176 -2.12 5.41 -6.06
N SER A 177 -1.23 5.00 -6.97
CA SER A 177 -0.79 5.85 -8.08
C SER A 177 -1.95 6.27 -9.01
N PHE A 178 -3.01 5.46 -9.17
CA PHE A 178 -4.17 5.85 -9.97
C PHE A 178 -5.09 6.83 -9.24
N PHE A 179 -5.06 6.88 -7.91
CA PHE A 179 -5.85 7.82 -7.11
C PHE A 179 -5.48 9.28 -7.37
N MET A 180 -4.28 9.58 -7.89
CA MET A 180 -3.90 10.94 -8.27
C MET A 180 -4.87 11.55 -9.28
N PHE A 181 -5.50 10.76 -10.16
CA PHE A 181 -6.40 11.28 -11.18
C PHE A 181 -7.78 11.67 -10.64
N PRO A 182 -8.49 10.83 -9.86
CA PRO A 182 -9.64 11.28 -9.06
C PRO A 182 -9.35 12.48 -8.17
N LEU A 183 -8.16 12.53 -7.55
CA LEU A 183 -7.74 13.68 -6.74
C LEU A 183 -7.62 14.95 -7.59
N MET A 184 -6.90 14.91 -8.71
CA MET A 184 -6.77 16.06 -9.62
C MET A 184 -8.14 16.52 -10.13
N HIS A 185 -9.01 15.58 -10.51
CA HIS A 185 -10.38 15.88 -10.97
C HIS A 185 -11.22 16.57 -9.88
N TRP A 186 -11.17 16.05 -8.66
CA TRP A 186 -11.85 16.64 -7.50
C TRP A 186 -11.30 18.04 -7.17
N LEU A 187 -9.98 18.21 -7.14
CA LEU A 187 -9.33 19.51 -6.91
C LEU A 187 -9.79 20.55 -7.94
N LEU A 188 -9.80 20.19 -9.22
CA LEU A 188 -10.22 21.07 -10.30
C LEU A 188 -11.70 21.44 -10.21
N LEU A 189 -12.58 20.43 -10.21
CA LEU A 189 -14.01 20.65 -10.45
C LEU A 189 -14.83 20.88 -9.19
N LYS A 190 -14.35 20.41 -8.03
CA LYS A 190 -15.04 20.59 -6.74
C LYS A 190 -14.42 21.68 -5.90
N LYS A 191 -13.08 21.77 -5.87
CA LYS A 191 -12.37 22.78 -5.08
C LYS A 191 -11.97 24.03 -5.86
N GLY A 192 -12.09 24.03 -7.19
CA GLY A 192 -11.74 25.18 -8.03
C GLY A 192 -10.24 25.47 -8.06
N VAL A 193 -9.40 24.46 -7.75
CA VAL A 193 -7.94 24.59 -7.75
C VAL A 193 -7.45 24.81 -9.17
N LYS A 194 -6.63 25.85 -9.36
CA LYS A 194 -6.12 26.23 -10.68
C LYS A 194 -4.73 25.66 -10.96
N ARG A 195 -3.92 25.42 -9.93
CA ARG A 195 -2.50 25.10 -10.03
C ARG A 195 -2.18 23.77 -9.33
N ILE A 196 -1.72 22.80 -10.11
CA ILE A 196 -1.30 21.49 -9.62
C ILE A 196 0.10 21.18 -10.14
N VAL A 197 1.02 20.86 -9.22
CA VAL A 197 2.29 20.23 -9.55
C VAL A 197 2.18 18.73 -9.26
N LEU A 198 2.37 17.91 -10.28
CA LEU A 198 2.43 16.46 -10.14
C LEU A 198 3.87 15.99 -10.27
N GLU A 199 4.40 15.32 -9.24
CA GLU A 199 5.73 14.72 -9.23
C GLU A 199 5.61 13.20 -9.28
N ILE A 200 6.20 12.58 -10.30
CA ILE A 200 6.28 11.14 -10.44
C ILE A 200 7.76 10.78 -10.60
N GLU A 201 8.30 10.07 -9.61
CA GLU A 201 9.73 9.76 -9.54
C GLU A 201 10.56 11.07 -9.61
N ASP A 202 11.37 11.29 -10.65
CA ASP A 202 12.20 12.50 -10.78
C ASP A 202 11.63 13.53 -11.78
N LEU A 203 10.39 13.35 -12.24
CA LEU A 203 9.74 14.21 -13.23
C LEU A 203 8.57 14.98 -12.61
N ARG A 204 8.52 16.29 -12.86
CA ARG A 204 7.43 17.18 -12.48
C ARG A 204 6.65 17.66 -13.69
N TYR A 205 5.35 17.74 -13.51
CA TYR A 205 4.41 18.39 -14.43
C TYR A 205 3.74 19.55 -13.69
N TYR A 206 3.72 20.72 -14.31
CA TYR A 206 2.95 21.87 -13.86
C TYR A 206 1.70 22.00 -14.72
N PHE A 207 0.55 21.84 -14.08
CA PHE A 207 -0.76 22.00 -14.66
C PHE A 207 -1.39 23.29 -14.15
N CYS A 208 -1.69 24.21 -15.07
CA CYS A 208 -2.42 25.44 -14.77
C CYS A 208 -3.61 25.58 -15.73
N VAL A 209 -4.77 25.99 -15.19
CA VAL A 209 -5.98 26.20 -15.99
C VAL A 209 -5.76 27.39 -16.93
N GLY A 210 -6.00 27.17 -18.22
CA GLY A 210 -5.81 28.20 -19.26
C GLY A 210 -4.37 28.28 -19.82
N GLU A 211 -3.45 27.47 -19.30
CA GLU A 211 -2.05 27.44 -19.76
C GLU A 211 -1.67 26.08 -20.36
N SER A 212 -0.56 26.06 -21.08
CA SER A 212 0.08 24.82 -21.54
C SER A 212 0.76 24.10 -20.37
N VAL A 213 0.71 22.77 -20.37
CA VAL A 213 1.40 21.93 -19.40
C VAL A 213 2.90 22.02 -19.62
N ILE A 214 3.63 22.30 -18.54
CA ILE A 214 5.09 22.38 -18.55
C ILE A 214 5.63 21.20 -17.76
N SER A 215 6.73 20.60 -18.21
CA SER A 215 7.43 19.54 -17.48
C SER A 215 8.90 19.89 -17.24
N GLY A 216 9.46 19.32 -16.18
CA GLY A 216 10.86 19.51 -15.80
C GLY A 216 11.31 18.49 -14.78
N GLY A 217 12.60 18.46 -14.46
CA GLY A 217 13.14 17.50 -13.48
C GLY A 217 12.71 17.81 -12.03
N ALA A 218 13.24 17.04 -11.09
CA ALA A 218 12.89 17.10 -9.66
C ALA A 218 13.14 18.45 -8.94
N GLN A 219 13.80 19.41 -9.58
CA GLN A 219 14.04 20.77 -9.06
C GLN A 219 13.21 21.83 -9.82
N ALA A 220 12.37 21.42 -10.76
CA ALA A 220 11.51 22.34 -11.50
C ALA A 220 10.38 22.86 -10.59
N PHE A 221 9.92 24.08 -10.87
CA PHE A 221 8.75 24.69 -10.23
C PHE A 221 8.87 24.94 -8.71
N GLU A 222 10.09 25.02 -8.16
CA GLU A 222 10.30 25.31 -6.73
C GLU A 222 9.65 26.62 -6.29
N GLY A 223 9.70 27.67 -7.12
CA GLY A 223 8.99 28.92 -6.86
C GLY A 223 7.46 28.77 -6.82
N VAL A 224 6.90 27.85 -7.61
CA VAL A 224 5.45 27.56 -7.64
C VAL A 224 5.04 26.74 -6.40
N LEU A 225 5.91 25.85 -5.93
CA LEU A 225 5.71 25.06 -4.70
C LEU A 225 5.84 25.90 -3.43
N GLY A 226 6.39 27.11 -3.53
CA GLY A 226 6.37 28.12 -2.46
C GLY A 226 5.06 28.89 -2.36
N ASP A 227 4.08 28.62 -3.22
CA ASP A 227 2.77 29.26 -3.21
C ASP A 227 1.74 28.39 -2.48
N GLU A 228 1.05 28.99 -1.51
CA GLU A 228 0.04 28.32 -0.68
C GLU A 228 -1.21 27.89 -1.46
N GLU A 229 -1.51 28.45 -2.63
CA GLU A 229 -2.66 28.03 -3.44
C GLU A 229 -2.35 26.83 -4.34
N THR A 230 -1.08 26.43 -4.43
CA THR A 230 -0.64 25.30 -5.25
C THR A 230 -0.91 23.98 -4.53
N TRP A 231 -1.37 22.99 -5.29
CA TRP A 231 -1.40 21.60 -4.86
C TRP A 231 -0.24 20.81 -5.44
N TRP A 232 0.51 20.13 -4.58
CA TRP A 232 1.60 19.24 -4.95
C TRP A 232 1.21 17.79 -4.68
N ILE A 233 1.10 17.01 -5.74
CA ILE A 233 0.78 15.57 -5.67
C ILE A 233 2.06 14.82 -5.98
N VAL A 234 2.47 13.91 -5.09
CA VAL A 234 3.75 13.22 -5.15
C VAL A 234 3.51 11.71 -5.22
N ASP A 235 3.92 11.07 -6.31
CA ASP A 235 3.88 9.62 -6.47
C ASP A 235 5.29 9.06 -6.67
N LYS A 236 5.66 8.06 -5.87
CA LYS A 236 6.98 7.41 -5.89
C LYS A 236 8.20 8.34 -5.73
N ALA A 237 8.01 9.57 -5.30
CA ALA A 237 9.09 10.49 -4.93
C ALA A 237 9.06 10.80 -3.42
N LYS A 238 10.03 11.60 -2.95
CA LYS A 238 10.12 11.97 -1.53
C LYS A 238 9.35 13.27 -1.28
N GLY A 239 8.40 13.22 -0.36
CA GLY A 239 7.77 14.43 0.18
C GLY A 239 8.81 15.30 0.90
N ARG A 240 8.70 16.62 0.72
CA ARG A 240 9.56 17.63 1.34
C ARG A 240 8.69 18.73 1.93
N GLU A 241 9.27 19.56 2.78
CA GLU A 241 8.56 20.73 3.31
C GLU A 241 8.38 21.79 2.22
N ARG A 242 7.12 22.16 1.97
CA ARG A 242 6.70 23.22 1.04
C ARG A 242 5.46 23.91 1.61
N GLU A 243 5.19 25.13 1.14
CA GLU A 243 3.99 25.91 1.48
C GLU A 243 2.74 25.39 0.76
N ALA A 244 2.93 24.81 -0.43
CA ALA A 244 1.88 24.13 -1.18
C ALA A 244 1.19 23.02 -0.37
N TYR A 245 -0.12 22.85 -0.59
CA TYR A 245 -0.85 21.68 -0.13
C TYR A 245 -0.22 20.43 -0.71
N THR A 246 0.11 19.43 0.11
CA THR A 246 0.89 18.27 -0.34
C THR A 246 0.14 16.97 -0.11
N VAL A 247 -0.02 16.17 -1.15
CA VAL A 247 -0.50 14.78 -1.07
C VAL A 247 0.60 13.83 -1.52
N LEU A 248 1.14 13.05 -0.58
CA LEU A 248 2.14 12.02 -0.84
C LEU A 248 1.47 10.66 -0.98
N LEU A 249 1.66 10.00 -2.11
CA LEU A 249 1.22 8.64 -2.39
C LEU A 249 2.39 7.69 -2.18
N SER A 250 2.32 6.82 -1.17
CA SER A 250 3.42 5.90 -0.87
C SER A 250 2.96 4.60 -0.25
N SER A 251 3.76 3.54 -0.41
CA SER A 251 3.59 2.31 0.37
C SER A 251 3.93 2.57 1.84
N PRO A 252 3.45 1.73 2.78
CA PRO A 252 3.68 1.89 4.22
C PRO A 252 5.15 1.77 4.66
N SER A 253 6.10 1.59 3.73
CA SER A 253 7.52 1.59 4.03
C SER A 253 7.91 2.89 4.72
N GLN A 254 8.28 2.78 6.01
CA GLN A 254 8.60 3.92 6.85
C GLN A 254 9.73 4.76 6.24
N GLU A 255 10.73 4.17 5.59
CA GLU A 255 11.90 4.89 5.07
C GLU A 255 11.55 6.01 4.07
N ARG A 256 10.57 5.80 3.20
CA ARG A 256 10.18 6.79 2.18
C ARG A 256 9.35 7.92 2.75
N CYS A 257 8.59 7.66 3.81
CA CYS A 257 7.62 8.60 4.36
C CYS A 257 8.07 9.24 5.68
N LYS A 258 9.14 8.73 6.32
CA LYS A 258 9.57 9.13 7.66
C LYS A 258 9.79 10.63 7.79
N GLU A 259 10.50 11.22 6.83
CA GLU A 259 10.77 12.67 6.87
C GLU A 259 9.51 13.49 6.60
N PHE A 260 8.64 13.02 5.70
CA PHE A 260 7.36 13.68 5.43
C PHE A 260 6.42 13.66 6.65
N LEU A 261 6.40 12.55 7.40
CA LEU A 261 5.58 12.38 8.60
C LEU A 261 6.04 13.25 9.78
N LYS A 262 7.30 13.70 9.79
CA LYS A 262 7.79 14.65 10.80
C LYS A 262 7.31 16.08 10.57
N LEU A 263 6.80 16.39 9.38
CA LEU A 263 6.34 17.73 9.05
C LEU A 263 5.08 18.07 9.86
N MET A 264 5.03 19.31 10.34
CA MET A 264 3.87 19.82 11.07
C MET A 264 2.60 19.74 10.22
N GLY A 265 1.49 19.32 10.83
CA GLY A 265 0.20 19.19 10.16
C GLY A 265 0.13 18.07 9.11
N CYS A 266 1.03 17.08 9.17
CA CYS A 266 0.94 15.87 8.36
C CYS A 266 -0.08 14.88 8.94
N THR A 267 -0.93 14.32 8.09
CA THR A 267 -1.91 13.29 8.45
C THR A 267 -1.81 12.08 7.52
N THR A 268 -1.82 10.88 8.09
CA THR A 268 -1.85 9.62 7.33
C THR A 268 -3.28 9.15 7.13
N LEU A 269 -3.61 8.80 5.89
CA LEU A 269 -4.84 8.14 5.47
C LEU A 269 -4.52 6.80 4.80
N PHE A 270 -5.32 5.79 5.10
CA PHE A 270 -5.17 4.43 4.63
C PHE A 270 -6.22 4.10 3.58
N MET A 271 -5.76 3.60 2.44
CA MET A 271 -6.59 3.11 1.35
C MET A 271 -6.79 1.59 1.52
N PRO A 272 -8.04 1.10 1.55
CA PRO A 272 -8.31 -0.33 1.70
C PRO A 272 -8.00 -1.10 0.41
N VAL A 273 -7.80 -2.41 0.57
CA VAL A 273 -7.84 -3.38 -0.53
C VAL A 273 -9.21 -3.38 -1.23
N TRP A 274 -9.27 -3.96 -2.42
CA TRP A 274 -10.50 -3.97 -3.23
C TRP A 274 -11.50 -5.02 -2.78
N SER A 275 -12.78 -4.69 -2.85
CA SER A 275 -13.84 -5.68 -2.69
C SER A 275 -13.95 -6.58 -3.93
N LYS A 276 -14.61 -7.74 -3.80
CA LYS A 276 -14.84 -8.64 -4.94
C LYS A 276 -15.70 -7.97 -6.01
N GLU A 277 -16.66 -7.15 -5.60
CA GLU A 277 -17.55 -6.37 -6.46
C GLU A 277 -16.77 -5.29 -7.23
N GLU A 278 -15.84 -4.57 -6.56
CA GLU A 278 -14.97 -3.60 -7.23
C GLU A 278 -14.10 -4.27 -8.31
N ILE A 279 -13.53 -5.44 -7.99
CA ILE A 279 -12.72 -6.23 -8.92
C ILE A 279 -13.55 -6.65 -10.12
N GLU A 280 -14.74 -7.21 -9.91
CA GLU A 280 -15.59 -7.68 -10.99
C GLU A 280 -16.10 -6.53 -11.87
N LYS A 281 -16.50 -5.41 -11.27
CA LYS A 281 -16.91 -4.20 -11.99
C LYS A 281 -15.78 -3.67 -12.88
N CYS A 282 -14.56 -3.66 -12.36
CA CYS A 282 -13.37 -3.25 -13.11
C CYS A 282 -13.04 -4.25 -14.22
N ARG A 283 -13.15 -5.56 -13.95
CA ARG A 283 -12.93 -6.61 -14.94
C ARG A 283 -13.85 -6.44 -16.15
N VAL A 284 -15.15 -6.34 -15.92
CA VAL A 284 -16.15 -6.20 -17.00
C VAL A 284 -15.86 -5.00 -17.92
N GLN A 285 -15.40 -3.88 -17.35
CA GLN A 285 -15.26 -2.64 -18.10
C GLN A 285 -13.86 -2.41 -18.69
N LEU A 286 -12.80 -2.80 -17.96
CA LEU A 286 -11.41 -2.48 -18.31
C LEU A 286 -10.57 -3.71 -18.65
N PHE A 287 -10.95 -4.89 -18.15
CA PHE A 287 -10.24 -6.16 -18.38
C PHE A 287 -11.18 -7.24 -18.90
N SER A 288 -12.07 -6.88 -19.84
CA SER A 288 -13.12 -7.76 -20.36
C SER A 288 -12.61 -9.03 -21.05
N HIS A 289 -11.33 -9.02 -21.44
CA HIS A 289 -10.61 -10.16 -21.99
C HIS A 289 -10.27 -11.23 -20.93
N LEU A 290 -10.35 -10.90 -19.63
CA LEU A 290 -10.09 -11.86 -18.56
C LEU A 290 -11.35 -12.67 -18.24
N ASN A 291 -11.17 -13.98 -18.10
CA ASN A 291 -12.21 -14.90 -17.66
C ASN A 291 -12.61 -14.62 -16.20
N ALA A 292 -13.92 -14.62 -15.92
CA ALA A 292 -14.46 -14.28 -14.61
C ALA A 292 -14.09 -15.29 -13.52
N GLU A 293 -14.08 -16.58 -13.83
CA GLU A 293 -13.71 -17.66 -12.91
C GLU A 293 -12.23 -17.56 -12.55
N ALA A 294 -11.36 -17.40 -13.56
CA ALA A 294 -9.93 -17.22 -13.33
C ALA A 294 -9.63 -15.97 -12.44
N VAL A 295 -10.36 -14.87 -12.63
CA VAL A 295 -10.22 -13.68 -11.77
C VAL A 295 -10.73 -13.94 -10.35
N SER A 296 -11.81 -14.72 -10.20
CA SER A 296 -12.30 -15.13 -8.88
C SER A 296 -11.26 -16.01 -8.16
N ASP A 297 -10.64 -16.96 -8.84
CA ASP A 297 -9.57 -17.81 -8.28
C ASP A 297 -8.35 -16.97 -7.85
N LEU A 298 -7.98 -15.99 -8.68
CA LEU A 298 -6.92 -15.06 -8.33
C LEU A 298 -7.30 -14.18 -7.13
N TYR A 299 -8.56 -13.80 -6.97
CA TYR A 299 -9.03 -13.09 -5.78
C TYR A 299 -8.93 -13.97 -4.52
N GLU A 300 -9.30 -15.25 -4.59
CA GLU A 300 -9.11 -16.18 -3.46
C GLU A 300 -7.62 -16.42 -3.15
N LYS A 301 -6.75 -16.32 -4.16
CA LYS A 301 -5.30 -16.44 -3.99
C LYS A 301 -4.66 -15.18 -3.40
N TRP A 302 -4.94 -14.02 -3.99
CA TRP A 302 -4.25 -12.74 -3.74
C TRP A 302 -5.03 -11.73 -2.92
N GLY A 303 -6.29 -12.00 -2.61
CA GLY A 303 -7.22 -11.04 -2.05
C GLY A 303 -7.50 -9.85 -2.99
N GLY A 304 -7.91 -8.72 -2.42
CA GLY A 304 -8.28 -7.50 -3.14
C GLY A 304 -7.12 -6.67 -3.69
N VAL A 305 -6.14 -7.29 -4.37
CA VAL A 305 -4.99 -6.59 -4.97
C VAL A 305 -5.07 -6.63 -6.51
N PRO A 306 -5.67 -5.62 -7.16
CA PRO A 306 -5.92 -5.60 -8.61
C PRO A 306 -4.68 -5.81 -9.47
N ARG A 307 -3.50 -5.41 -8.99
CA ARG A 307 -2.25 -5.65 -9.72
C ARG A 307 -2.07 -7.13 -10.04
N PHE A 308 -2.35 -8.02 -9.09
CA PHE A 308 -2.17 -9.47 -9.28
C PHE A 308 -3.43 -10.16 -9.79
N VAL A 309 -4.61 -9.61 -9.43
CA VAL A 309 -5.91 -10.17 -9.81
C VAL A 309 -6.35 -9.78 -11.22
N LEU A 310 -5.94 -8.61 -11.73
CA LEU A 310 -6.35 -8.08 -13.03
C LEU A 310 -5.13 -7.80 -13.93
N GLU A 311 -4.29 -6.84 -13.57
CA GLU A 311 -3.18 -6.35 -14.43
C GLU A 311 -2.20 -7.47 -14.81
N LYS A 312 -1.87 -8.33 -13.84
CA LYS A 312 -0.92 -9.45 -13.99
C LYS A 312 -1.60 -10.81 -13.98
N ALA A 313 -2.90 -10.88 -14.24
CA ALA A 313 -3.67 -12.13 -14.15
C ALA A 313 -3.03 -13.27 -14.97
N ASN A 314 -2.55 -12.95 -16.16
CA ASN A 314 -1.91 -13.91 -17.07
C ASN A 314 -0.37 -13.91 -17.01
N ASP A 315 0.24 -13.18 -16.07
CA ASP A 315 1.70 -13.09 -15.95
C ASP A 315 2.25 -14.13 -14.96
N ILE A 316 2.53 -15.34 -15.47
CA ILE A 316 2.98 -16.50 -14.69
C ILE A 316 4.15 -16.15 -13.73
N PRO A 317 5.22 -15.43 -14.15
CA PRO A 317 6.30 -15.07 -13.24
C PRO A 317 5.85 -14.23 -12.04
N SER A 318 4.95 -13.26 -12.23
CA SER A 318 4.39 -12.50 -11.10
C SER A 318 3.46 -13.35 -10.24
N GLN A 319 2.73 -14.29 -10.84
CA GLN A 319 1.85 -15.19 -10.11
C GLN A 319 2.60 -16.10 -9.12
N HIS A 320 3.87 -16.42 -9.41
CA HIS A 320 4.75 -17.21 -8.54
C HIS A 320 5.42 -16.41 -7.40
N GLN A 321 5.32 -15.08 -7.42
CA GLN A 321 5.93 -14.25 -6.38
C GLN A 321 5.27 -14.42 -5.01
N LEU A 322 3.99 -14.86 -4.97
CA LEU A 322 3.30 -15.10 -3.72
C LEU A 322 3.91 -16.26 -2.95
N GLU A 323 4.10 -17.41 -3.61
CA GLU A 323 4.65 -18.61 -2.97
C GLU A 323 6.07 -18.35 -2.47
N GLY A 324 6.90 -17.66 -3.28
CA GLY A 324 8.23 -17.24 -2.86
C GLY A 324 8.20 -16.32 -1.63
N SER A 325 7.25 -15.38 -1.59
CA SER A 325 7.08 -14.46 -0.47
C SER A 325 6.61 -15.14 0.80
N ILE A 326 5.66 -16.08 0.72
CA ILE A 326 5.18 -16.86 1.86
C ILE A 326 6.33 -17.70 2.44
N ARG A 327 7.07 -18.42 1.58
CA ARG A 327 8.20 -19.27 2.00
C ARG A 327 9.35 -18.48 2.59
N GLY A 328 9.54 -17.24 2.14
CA GLY A 328 10.59 -16.35 2.65
C GLY A 328 10.28 -15.73 4.01
N CYS A 329 9.06 -15.87 4.53
CA CYS A 329 8.65 -15.30 5.82
C CYS A 329 8.73 -16.34 6.94
N SER A 330 9.16 -15.90 8.13
CA SER A 330 8.94 -16.66 9.36
C SER A 330 7.43 -16.70 9.64
N TRP A 331 6.90 -17.90 9.87
CA TRP A 331 5.51 -18.09 10.27
C TRP A 331 5.19 -17.25 11.52
N MET A 332 6.10 -17.24 12.51
CA MET A 332 5.93 -16.47 13.74
C MET A 332 5.93 -14.95 13.50
N ASP A 333 6.73 -14.46 12.55
CA ASP A 333 6.79 -13.03 12.23
C ASP A 333 5.50 -12.56 11.55
N LEU A 334 4.93 -13.39 10.66
CA LEU A 334 3.63 -13.10 10.06
C LEU A 334 2.51 -13.06 11.11
N MET A 335 2.56 -13.97 12.08
CA MET A 335 1.57 -14.04 13.16
C MET A 335 1.69 -12.91 14.18
N THR A 336 2.91 -12.46 14.49
CA THR A 336 3.11 -11.32 15.39
C THR A 336 2.68 -10.00 14.73
N CYS A 337 2.83 -9.90 13.41
CA CYS A 337 2.42 -8.72 12.64
C CYS A 337 0.90 -8.53 12.52
N THR A 338 0.09 -9.60 12.58
CA THR A 338 -1.38 -9.45 12.66
C THR A 338 -1.84 -8.88 14.00
N CYS A 339 -0.98 -8.88 15.02
CA CYS A 339 -1.30 -8.44 16.38
C CYS A 339 -0.73 -7.06 16.73
N SER A 340 0.32 -6.63 16.04
CA SER A 340 1.04 -5.38 16.35
C SER A 340 0.75 -4.34 15.29
N THR A 341 0.15 -3.21 15.67
CA THR A 341 -0.09 -2.09 14.74
C THR A 341 1.18 -1.33 14.36
N SER A 342 2.33 -1.58 15.00
CA SER A 342 3.44 -0.62 15.00
C SER A 342 4.67 -0.94 14.15
N ASP A 343 5.11 -2.19 13.92
CA ASP A 343 6.37 -2.40 13.19
C ASP A 343 6.43 -3.73 12.41
N ALA A 344 5.59 -3.87 11.39
CA ALA A 344 5.77 -4.90 10.38
C ALA A 344 6.86 -4.45 9.38
N LYS A 345 8.11 -4.31 9.84
CA LYS A 345 9.22 -3.89 8.97
C LYS A 345 9.59 -4.95 7.92
N ASP A 346 9.25 -6.21 8.18
CA ASP A 346 9.69 -7.34 7.34
C ASP A 346 8.57 -8.33 6.97
N ALA A 347 7.31 -8.05 7.34
CA ALA A 347 6.21 -8.93 6.92
C ALA A 347 5.90 -8.70 5.44
N SER A 348 5.88 -9.79 4.65
CA SER A 348 5.56 -9.69 3.24
C SER A 348 4.18 -9.06 3.04
N HIS A 349 4.14 -7.90 2.39
CA HIS A 349 2.91 -7.23 1.98
C HIS A 349 2.04 -8.06 1.00
N MET A 350 2.56 -9.20 0.54
CA MET A 350 1.85 -10.17 -0.29
C MET A 350 1.12 -11.22 0.56
N ALA A 351 1.60 -11.46 1.80
CA ALA A 351 0.98 -12.37 2.76
C ALA A 351 0.06 -11.64 3.75
N LEU A 352 0.32 -10.37 4.04
CA LEU A 352 -0.50 -9.54 4.90
C LEU A 352 -0.97 -8.26 4.20
N HIS A 353 -2.23 -7.93 4.39
CA HIS A 353 -2.86 -6.71 3.88
C HIS A 353 -3.18 -5.72 4.99
N LEU A 354 -3.10 -4.44 4.63
CA LEU A 354 -3.61 -3.33 5.43
C LEU A 354 -5.12 -3.20 5.24
N HIS A 355 -5.87 -3.36 6.33
CA HIS A 355 -7.31 -3.14 6.37
C HIS A 355 -7.63 -1.89 7.19
N VAL A 356 -8.48 -1.03 6.64
CA VAL A 356 -8.92 0.20 7.32
C VAL A 356 -9.91 -0.19 8.42
N LYS A 357 -9.74 0.37 9.62
CA LYS A 357 -10.72 0.17 10.70
C LYS A 357 -12.02 0.92 10.34
N PRO A 358 -13.19 0.28 10.45
CA PRO A 358 -14.47 0.97 10.31
C PRO A 358 -14.54 2.22 11.20
N ASP A 359 -15.24 3.25 10.73
CA ASP A 359 -15.49 4.50 11.44
C ASP A 359 -14.23 5.26 11.89
N SER A 360 -13.06 4.92 11.34
CA SER A 360 -11.79 5.57 11.67
C SER A 360 -11.48 6.80 10.82
N GLY A 361 -12.36 7.18 9.89
CA GLY A 361 -12.10 8.22 8.90
C GLY A 361 -10.84 7.95 8.09
N CYS A 362 -10.61 6.70 7.71
CA CYS A 362 -9.39 6.24 7.02
C CYS A 362 -8.08 6.45 7.79
N GLN A 363 -8.08 6.77 9.08
CA GLN A 363 -6.84 7.09 9.82
C GLN A 363 -6.28 5.93 10.64
N LYS A 364 -7.05 4.86 10.84
CA LYS A 364 -6.60 3.68 11.60
C LYS A 364 -6.70 2.44 10.73
N TYR A 365 -5.79 1.50 10.96
CA TYR A 365 -5.74 0.23 10.26
C TYR A 365 -5.47 -0.93 11.21
N PHE A 366 -5.65 -2.14 10.70
CA PHE A 366 -5.12 -3.38 11.25
C PHE A 366 -4.53 -4.22 10.12
N MET A 367 -3.62 -5.12 10.46
CA MET A 367 -3.04 -6.07 9.51
C MET A 367 -3.88 -7.34 9.51
N ALA A 368 -4.22 -7.86 8.34
CA ALA A 368 -4.95 -9.11 8.18
C ALA A 368 -4.22 -10.03 7.19
N ILE A 369 -4.45 -11.33 7.32
CA ILE A 369 -3.98 -12.32 6.34
C ILE A 369 -4.58 -11.98 4.98
N ALA A 370 -3.75 -11.98 3.95
CA ALA A 370 -4.09 -11.46 2.62
C ALA A 370 -5.28 -12.17 1.98
N SER A 371 -5.40 -13.49 2.18
CA SER A 371 -6.43 -14.32 1.54
C SER A 371 -6.64 -15.68 2.23
N SER A 372 -7.68 -16.41 1.81
CA SER A 372 -7.98 -17.78 2.23
C SER A 372 -6.87 -18.76 1.84
N TYR A 373 -6.29 -18.59 0.65
CA TYR A 373 -5.12 -19.34 0.19
C TYR A 373 -3.91 -19.13 1.09
N VAL A 374 -3.56 -17.87 1.38
CA VAL A 374 -2.42 -17.55 2.25
C VAL A 374 -2.63 -18.14 3.64
N LYS A 375 -3.85 -18.03 4.21
CA LYS A 375 -4.18 -18.67 5.49
C LYS A 375 -3.89 -20.18 5.46
N SER A 376 -4.30 -20.87 4.40
CA SER A 376 -4.11 -22.32 4.24
C SER A 376 -2.63 -22.69 4.16
N GLU A 377 -1.83 -21.92 3.42
CA GLU A 377 -0.38 -22.11 3.36
C GLU A 377 0.30 -21.85 4.70
N LEU A 378 -0.11 -20.81 5.44
CA LEU A 378 0.42 -20.54 6.77
C LEU A 378 0.07 -21.65 7.77
N VAL A 379 -1.14 -22.22 7.71
CA VAL A 379 -1.49 -23.40 8.52
C VAL A 379 -0.60 -24.60 8.15
N ARG A 380 -0.33 -24.83 6.85
CA ARG A 380 0.57 -25.89 6.40
C ARG A 380 1.99 -25.70 6.95
N MET A 381 2.53 -24.49 6.87
CA MET A 381 3.84 -24.16 7.43
C MET A 381 3.88 -24.37 8.96
N GLY A 382 2.83 -23.95 9.67
CA GLY A 382 2.71 -24.17 11.12
C GLY A 382 2.77 -25.65 11.51
N HIS A 383 2.21 -26.56 10.71
CA HIS A 383 2.35 -28.00 10.95
C HIS A 383 3.75 -28.56 10.71
N GLU A 384 4.50 -27.96 9.79
CA GLU A 384 5.89 -28.33 9.50
C GLU A 384 6.86 -27.69 10.50
N THR A 385 6.36 -26.79 11.36
CA THR A 385 7.11 -26.08 12.39
C THR A 385 7.32 -26.96 13.62
N SER A 386 8.45 -26.81 14.31
CA SER A 386 8.74 -27.61 15.50
C SER A 386 7.75 -27.36 16.64
N SER A 387 7.45 -28.40 17.42
CA SER A 387 6.53 -28.30 18.58
C SER A 387 6.92 -27.19 19.56
N SER A 388 8.22 -26.97 19.76
CA SER A 388 8.75 -25.89 20.62
C SER A 388 8.42 -24.48 20.13
N GLN A 389 8.39 -24.25 18.81
CA GLN A 389 8.05 -22.95 18.24
C GLN A 389 6.54 -22.69 18.32
N LEU A 390 5.72 -23.74 18.16
CA LEU A 390 4.28 -23.65 18.38
C LEU A 390 3.95 -23.39 19.86
N GLU A 391 4.63 -24.05 20.79
CA GLU A 391 4.48 -23.80 22.24
C GLU A 391 4.81 -22.35 22.59
N ASN A 392 5.96 -21.84 22.14
CA ASN A 392 6.34 -20.43 22.33
C ASN A 392 5.31 -19.45 21.74
N TYR A 393 4.72 -19.78 20.59
CA TYR A 393 3.66 -18.98 19.99
C TYR A 393 2.40 -18.97 20.84
N PHE A 394 1.94 -20.13 21.32
CA PHE A 394 0.75 -20.19 22.17
C PHE A 394 0.98 -19.50 23.52
N GLU A 395 2.15 -19.64 24.13
CA GLU A 395 2.52 -18.88 25.33
C GLU A 395 2.48 -17.37 25.08
N TRP A 396 3.03 -16.92 23.95
CA TRP A 396 2.95 -15.52 23.54
C TRP A 396 1.50 -15.06 23.33
N CYS A 397 0.66 -15.85 22.64
CA CYS A 397 -0.76 -15.52 22.45
C CYS A 397 -1.50 -15.37 23.79
N MET A 398 -1.19 -16.23 24.76
CA MET A 398 -1.81 -16.20 26.08
C MET A 398 -1.33 -15.05 26.96
N SER A 399 -0.18 -14.44 26.64
CA SER A 399 0.43 -13.36 27.41
C SER A 399 -0.36 -12.04 27.42
N SER A 400 -1.27 -11.82 26.47
CA SER A 400 -2.11 -10.62 26.43
C SER A 400 -3.55 -10.91 26.00
N PRO A 401 -4.54 -10.13 26.46
CA PRO A 401 -5.92 -10.22 25.97
C PRO A 401 -6.05 -9.96 24.46
N VAL A 402 -5.20 -9.11 23.89
CA VAL A 402 -5.23 -8.70 22.47
C VAL A 402 -4.84 -9.85 21.54
N THR A 403 -3.95 -10.74 21.99
CA THR A 403 -3.40 -11.85 21.21
C THR A 403 -4.13 -13.17 21.42
N ARG A 404 -5.07 -13.23 22.39
CA ARG A 404 -5.71 -14.47 22.85
C ARG A 404 -6.74 -15.03 21.87
N GLU A 405 -7.48 -14.18 21.17
CA GLU A 405 -8.47 -14.58 20.15
C GLU A 405 -7.80 -15.35 18.99
N MET A 406 -6.52 -15.05 18.71
CA MET A 406 -5.77 -15.68 17.62
C MET A 406 -5.29 -17.11 17.95
N ALA A 407 -5.17 -17.44 19.24
CA ALA A 407 -4.95 -18.84 19.64
C ALA A 407 -6.12 -19.69 19.13
N GLY A 408 -7.36 -19.23 19.27
CA GLY A 408 -8.56 -19.95 18.82
C GLY A 408 -8.54 -20.26 17.32
N ILE A 409 -8.33 -19.23 16.48
CA ILE A 409 -8.41 -19.35 15.00
C ILE A 409 -7.43 -20.40 14.45
N PHE A 410 -6.21 -20.44 14.99
CA PHE A 410 -5.18 -21.36 14.51
C PHE A 410 -5.13 -22.67 15.30
N SER A 411 -5.45 -22.68 16.60
CA SER A 411 -5.66 -23.93 17.35
C SER A 411 -6.74 -24.77 16.70
N GLU A 412 -7.87 -24.16 16.30
CA GLU A 412 -8.96 -24.85 15.61
C GLU A 412 -8.47 -25.43 14.27
N ALA A 413 -7.81 -24.62 13.44
CA ALA A 413 -7.31 -25.06 12.14
C ALA A 413 -6.24 -26.17 12.24
N LEU A 414 -5.30 -26.04 13.19
CA LEU A 414 -4.27 -27.05 13.46
C LEU A 414 -4.88 -28.32 14.06
N ALA A 415 -5.86 -28.20 14.96
CA ALA A 415 -6.56 -29.33 15.56
C ALA A 415 -7.37 -30.10 14.52
N HIS A 416 -8.15 -29.42 13.66
CA HIS A 416 -8.91 -30.06 12.59
C HIS A 416 -8.02 -30.90 11.68
N LYS A 417 -6.86 -30.37 11.28
CA LYS A 417 -5.94 -31.05 10.38
C LYS A 417 -5.16 -32.19 11.06
N SER A 418 -4.88 -32.08 12.36
CA SER A 418 -4.35 -33.19 13.16
C SER A 418 -5.38 -34.32 13.29
N LEU A 419 -6.65 -33.99 13.57
CA LEU A 419 -7.75 -34.96 13.67
C LEU A 419 -8.04 -35.66 12.32
N GLN A 420 -7.82 -35.00 11.19
CA GLN A 420 -7.94 -35.62 9.87
C GLN A 420 -6.83 -36.65 9.56
N ARG A 421 -5.72 -36.64 10.29
CA ARG A 421 -4.57 -37.54 10.05
C ARG A 421 -4.57 -38.80 10.94
N GLY A 422 -5.48 -38.89 11.91
CA GLY A 422 -5.57 -39.99 12.88
C GLY A 422 -4.79 -39.71 14.15
#